data_AF-A0A812JII9-F1
#
_entry.id   AF-A0A812JII9-F1
#
_cell.length_a   1.000
_cell.length_b   1.000
_cell.length_c   1.000
_cell.angle_alpha   90.00
_cell.angle_beta   90.00
_cell.angle_gamma   90.00
#
_symmetry.space_group_name_H-M   'P 1'
#
loop_
_entity.id
_entity.type
_entity.pdbx_description
1 polymer ?
#
loop_
_entity_poly.entity_id
_entity_poly.type
_entity_poly.pdbx_seq_one_letter_code
_entity_poly.pdbx_strand_id
1 'polypeptide(L)'
;MSMWRWLVSCLPVFYQSGRALRQVHFYTFSDTIPHPGLCVLAEAASELGGVLRVMGLSKRPGYILIHSHSPTLKFLMLQEVLEYEVSKRRIASDDLVIFADGHDVLLQQPLADIVAAYSRWPGSPYLISGERNCWPWPHTDPSHGAWDLTDRASFGNVSWTINRWIKFAPQDFCRMIRADGPYPFPNIGLSMGPVSRVIEVLRRNNKIVLEEDVNDQGAMWLVIMRHALELNIQIDQHAE
;
A
#
# COMPACT_ATOMS: atom_id res chain seq x y z
N MET A 1 -1.99 -42.97 0.99
CA MET A 1 -3.06 -41.96 0.84
C MET A 1 -2.43 -40.61 1.22
N SER A 2 -1.52 -40.02 0.44
CA SER A 2 -1.65 -39.31 -0.86
C SER A 2 -2.74 -38.25 -0.90
N MET A 3 -2.41 -37.09 -1.54
CA MET A 3 -3.26 -35.98 -2.04
C MET A 3 -3.32 -34.70 -1.17
N TRP A 4 -2.92 -33.47 -1.57
CA TRP A 4 -2.41 -32.88 -2.83
C TRP A 4 -1.57 -31.63 -2.56
N ARG A 5 -0.52 -31.45 -3.37
CA ARG A 5 0.20 -30.19 -3.63
C ARG A 5 -0.66 -29.27 -4.50
N TRP A 6 -0.69 -27.97 -4.20
CA TRP A 6 -0.98 -26.94 -5.21
C TRP A 6 0.26 -26.06 -5.35
N LEU A 7 1.09 -26.45 -6.30
CA LEU A 7 2.17 -25.69 -6.91
C LEU A 7 1.93 -25.90 -8.40
N VAL A 8 1.33 -24.91 -9.06
CA VAL A 8 1.28 -24.85 -10.53
C VAL A 8 2.15 -23.68 -10.92
N SER A 9 3.42 -23.98 -11.18
CA SER A 9 4.30 -23.13 -11.97
C SER A 9 3.98 -23.38 -13.44
N CYS A 10 3.59 -22.33 -14.15
CA CYS A 10 3.71 -22.26 -15.60
C CYS A 10 4.84 -21.29 -15.92
N LEU A 11 6.01 -21.84 -16.26
CA LEU A 11 7.11 -21.08 -16.84
C LEU A 11 6.81 -20.81 -18.32
N PRO A 12 7.14 -19.62 -18.83
CA PRO A 12 7.67 -19.46 -20.16
C PRO A 12 9.19 -19.29 -20.12
N VAL A 13 9.86 -19.90 -21.09
CA VAL A 13 11.29 -19.76 -21.40
C VAL A 13 11.45 -18.84 -22.62
N PHE A 14 12.59 -18.12 -22.66
CA PHE A 14 13.21 -17.35 -23.76
C PHE A 14 12.81 -15.86 -23.87
N TYR A 15 13.69 -14.87 -24.10
CA TYR A 15 15.04 -14.80 -24.68
C TYR A 15 15.85 -13.60 -24.11
N GLN A 16 17.17 -13.61 -24.30
CA GLN A 16 18.18 -12.72 -23.71
C GLN A 16 18.23 -11.28 -24.29
N SER A 17 18.33 -10.26 -23.42
CA SER A 17 19.50 -9.34 -23.30
C SER A 17 19.21 -8.17 -22.33
N GLY A 18 20.03 -8.02 -21.27
CA GLY A 18 20.16 -6.79 -20.46
C GLY A 18 19.33 -6.70 -19.18
N ARG A 19 19.98 -6.98 -18.02
CA ARG A 19 19.43 -7.08 -16.64
C ARG A 19 18.36 -8.17 -16.45
N ALA A 20 18.55 -9.01 -15.43
CA ALA A 20 17.53 -9.96 -15.02
C ALA A 20 16.23 -9.19 -14.74
N LEU A 21 15.12 -9.58 -15.39
CA LEU A 21 13.81 -9.02 -15.11
C LEU A 21 13.51 -9.25 -13.62
N ARG A 22 13.24 -8.16 -12.88
CA ARG A 22 12.82 -8.24 -11.48
C ARG A 22 11.58 -9.11 -11.40
N GLN A 23 11.56 -10.10 -10.50
CA GLN A 23 10.33 -10.82 -10.25
C GLN A 23 9.31 -9.88 -9.61
N VAL A 24 8.04 -10.10 -9.90
CA VAL A 24 6.93 -9.32 -9.34
C VAL A 24 6.18 -10.17 -8.35
N HIS A 25 5.90 -9.59 -7.19
CA HIS A 25 5.06 -10.19 -6.17
C HIS A 25 3.87 -9.27 -5.92
N PHE A 26 2.69 -9.66 -6.40
CA PHE A 26 1.47 -8.88 -6.27
C PHE A 26 0.69 -9.35 -5.03
N TYR A 27 0.58 -8.49 -4.02
CA TYR A 27 -0.11 -8.74 -2.77
C TYR A 27 -1.37 -7.90 -2.64
N THR A 28 -2.34 -8.45 -1.93
CA THR A 28 -3.51 -7.72 -1.46
C THR A 28 -3.93 -8.21 -0.08
N PHE A 29 -4.78 -7.46 0.60
CA PHE A 29 -5.42 -7.85 1.84
C PHE A 29 -6.92 -8.05 1.64
N SER A 30 -7.44 -9.15 2.17
CA SER A 30 -8.87 -9.35 2.36
C SER A 30 -9.11 -10.16 3.63
N ASP A 31 -10.07 -9.73 4.42
CA ASP A 31 -10.53 -10.40 5.65
C ASP A 31 -11.79 -11.26 5.42
N THR A 32 -12.38 -11.15 4.23
CA THR A 32 -13.69 -11.72 3.89
C THR A 32 -13.65 -12.50 2.58
N ILE A 33 -14.30 -13.67 2.60
CA ILE A 33 -14.65 -14.45 1.41
C ILE A 33 -16.09 -14.95 1.56
N PRO A 34 -16.90 -14.90 0.50
CA PRO A 34 -16.59 -14.32 -0.82
C PRO A 34 -16.70 -12.78 -0.81
N HIS A 35 -15.82 -12.09 -1.54
CA HIS A 35 -15.94 -10.65 -1.84
C HIS A 35 -15.86 -10.43 -3.37
N PRO A 36 -16.88 -9.85 -4.03
CA PRO A 36 -16.90 -9.71 -5.50
C PRO A 36 -15.68 -8.98 -6.06
N GLY A 37 -15.27 -7.87 -5.44
CA GLY A 37 -14.09 -7.11 -5.88
C GLY A 37 -12.79 -7.91 -5.82
N LEU A 38 -12.64 -8.77 -4.80
CA LEU A 38 -11.45 -9.64 -4.67
C LEU A 38 -11.43 -10.69 -5.78
N CYS A 39 -12.59 -11.26 -6.11
CA CYS A 39 -12.71 -12.23 -7.19
C CYS A 39 -12.35 -11.59 -8.54
N VAL A 40 -12.86 -10.39 -8.80
CA VAL A 40 -12.57 -9.62 -10.03
C VAL A 40 -11.08 -9.27 -10.11
N LEU A 41 -10.47 -8.82 -9.03
CA LEU A 41 -9.02 -8.53 -9.00
C LEU A 41 -8.18 -9.79 -9.23
N ALA A 42 -8.57 -10.93 -8.65
CA ALA A 42 -7.87 -12.20 -8.83
C ALA A 42 -7.95 -12.70 -10.28
N GLU A 43 -9.12 -12.57 -10.91
CA GLU A 43 -9.33 -12.89 -12.32
C GLU A 43 -8.47 -11.99 -13.21
N ALA A 44 -8.54 -10.67 -13.03
CA ALA A 44 -7.74 -9.71 -13.79
C ALA A 44 -6.23 -9.95 -13.63
N ALA A 45 -5.75 -10.23 -12.40
CA ALA A 45 -4.35 -10.56 -12.17
C ALA A 45 -3.91 -11.82 -12.93
N SER A 46 -4.77 -12.85 -12.98
CA SER A 46 -4.48 -14.08 -13.72
C SER A 46 -4.45 -13.83 -15.24
N GLU A 47 -5.40 -13.08 -15.77
CA GLU A 47 -5.48 -12.76 -17.21
C GLU A 47 -4.30 -11.88 -17.67
N LEU A 48 -3.83 -10.98 -16.80
CA LEU A 48 -2.77 -10.01 -17.10
C LEU A 48 -1.36 -10.50 -16.73
N GLY A 49 -1.20 -11.82 -16.60
CA GLY A 49 0.09 -12.49 -16.49
C GLY A 49 0.70 -12.51 -15.08
N GLY A 50 -0.14 -12.45 -14.05
CA GLY A 50 0.27 -12.34 -12.65
C GLY A 50 -0.25 -13.45 -11.74
N VAL A 51 0.20 -13.39 -10.48
CA VAL A 51 -0.33 -14.21 -9.38
C VAL A 51 -0.66 -13.26 -8.24
N LEU A 52 -1.94 -13.16 -7.91
CA LEU A 52 -2.41 -12.39 -6.75
C LEU A 52 -2.24 -13.20 -5.46
N ARG A 53 -1.48 -12.65 -4.51
CA ARG A 53 -1.26 -13.22 -3.19
C ARG A 53 -2.15 -12.51 -2.18
N VAL A 54 -3.19 -13.21 -1.72
CA VAL A 54 -4.16 -12.64 -0.77
C VAL A 54 -3.76 -12.95 0.67
N MET A 55 -3.61 -11.91 1.48
CA MET A 55 -3.37 -11.97 2.93
C MET A 55 -4.69 -11.76 3.68
N GLY A 56 -4.76 -12.15 4.95
CA GLY A 56 -5.92 -11.90 5.81
C GLY A 56 -7.00 -12.99 5.78
N LEU A 57 -6.97 -13.90 4.80
CA LEU A 57 -7.96 -14.96 4.67
C LEU A 57 -7.87 -15.99 5.82
N SER A 58 -8.80 -15.92 6.77
CA SER A 58 -8.94 -16.94 7.81
C SER A 58 -9.78 -18.13 7.34
N LYS A 59 -9.38 -19.35 7.67
CA LYS A 59 -10.15 -20.59 7.41
C LYS A 59 -11.44 -20.70 8.24
N ARG A 60 -11.65 -19.80 9.20
CA ARG A 60 -12.85 -19.77 10.04
C ARG A 60 -13.53 -18.41 9.83
N PRO A 61 -14.71 -18.37 9.19
CA PRO A 61 -15.53 -17.16 9.13
C PRO A 61 -15.69 -16.60 10.55
N GLY A 62 -15.33 -15.33 10.76
CA GLY A 62 -15.42 -14.66 12.06
C GLY A 62 -14.25 -14.88 13.04
N TYR A 63 -13.17 -15.57 12.63
CA TYR A 63 -12.01 -15.83 13.50
C TYR A 63 -10.79 -14.97 13.16
N ILE A 64 -10.98 -13.83 12.51
CA ILE A 64 -10.06 -12.70 12.69
C ILE A 64 -10.42 -12.11 14.06
N LEU A 65 -10.07 -12.88 15.10
CA LEU A 65 -10.02 -12.40 16.46
C LEU A 65 -8.90 -11.37 16.50
N ILE A 66 -9.28 -10.11 16.37
CA ILE A 66 -9.08 -9.03 17.34
C ILE A 66 -9.85 -7.84 16.74
N HIS A 67 -10.95 -7.43 17.37
CA HIS A 67 -11.59 -6.09 17.40
C HIS A 67 -11.12 -4.96 16.45
N SER A 68 -10.85 -5.23 15.18
CA SER A 68 -10.23 -4.25 14.29
C SER A 68 -10.68 -4.49 12.86
N HIS A 69 -11.81 -3.88 12.52
CA HIS A 69 -11.99 -3.29 11.19
C HIS A 69 -10.98 -2.13 10.98
N SER A 70 -9.74 -2.29 11.45
CA SER A 70 -8.72 -1.27 11.39
C SER A 70 -7.97 -1.50 10.08
N PRO A 71 -8.05 -0.56 9.12
CA PRO A 71 -7.28 -0.59 7.88
C PRO A 71 -5.79 -0.93 8.12
N THR A 72 -5.31 -0.60 9.31
CA THR A 72 -3.98 -0.84 9.86
C THR A 72 -3.48 -2.28 9.89
N LEU A 73 -4.34 -3.31 9.93
CA LEU A 73 -3.88 -4.70 9.95
C LEU A 73 -3.15 -5.10 8.66
N LYS A 74 -3.48 -4.50 7.51
CA LYS A 74 -2.95 -4.91 6.21
C LYS A 74 -1.43 -4.77 6.11
N PHE A 75 -0.86 -3.72 6.71
CA PHE A 75 0.58 -3.44 6.68
C PHE A 75 1.38 -4.18 7.74
N LEU A 76 0.78 -4.49 8.89
CA LEU A 76 1.35 -5.44 9.85
C LEU A 76 1.51 -6.82 9.20
N MET A 77 0.45 -7.32 8.56
CA MET A 77 0.48 -8.61 7.88
C MET A 77 1.42 -8.62 6.67
N LEU A 78 1.42 -7.56 5.85
CA LEU A 78 2.32 -7.46 4.70
C LEU A 78 3.79 -7.52 5.14
N GLN A 79 4.16 -6.83 6.22
CA GLN A 79 5.52 -6.88 6.74
C GLN A 79 5.91 -8.32 7.12
N GLU A 80 5.09 -8.97 7.95
CA GLU A 80 5.36 -10.33 8.41
C GLU A 80 5.50 -11.32 7.25
N VAL A 81 4.62 -11.22 6.25
CA VAL A 81 4.65 -12.09 5.06
C VAL A 81 5.92 -11.86 4.24
N LEU A 82 6.29 -10.60 3.97
CA LEU A 82 7.50 -10.30 3.19
C LEU A 82 8.76 -10.75 3.93
N GLU A 83 8.88 -10.47 5.23
CA GLU A 83 10.02 -10.91 6.04
C GLU A 83 10.13 -12.44 6.09
N TYR A 84 8.99 -13.14 6.22
CA TYR A 84 8.95 -14.59 6.15
C TYR A 84 9.41 -15.12 4.78
N GLU A 85 8.87 -14.60 3.67
CA GLU A 85 9.21 -15.04 2.33
C GLU A 85 10.70 -14.79 2.00
N VAL A 86 11.27 -13.66 2.46
CA VAL A 86 12.71 -13.38 2.41
C VAL A 86 13.51 -14.42 3.22
N SER A 87 13.08 -14.72 4.45
CA SER A 87 13.75 -15.72 5.30
C SER A 87 13.76 -17.13 4.67
N LYS A 88 12.75 -17.43 3.84
CA LYS A 88 12.63 -18.67 3.07
C LYS A 88 13.30 -18.62 1.70
N ARG A 89 13.94 -17.50 1.35
CA ARG A 89 14.58 -17.26 0.03
C ARG A 89 13.61 -17.46 -1.14
N ARG A 90 12.33 -17.15 -0.93
CA ARG A 90 11.28 -17.23 -1.96
C ARG A 90 11.15 -15.93 -2.76
N ILE A 91 11.55 -14.81 -2.15
CA ILE A 91 11.63 -13.50 -2.78
C ILE A 91 13.00 -12.88 -2.49
N ALA A 92 13.55 -12.12 -3.44
CA ALA A 92 14.82 -11.41 -3.33
C ALA A 92 14.62 -9.96 -2.89
N SER A 93 15.67 -9.31 -2.36
CA SER A 93 15.62 -7.94 -1.85
C SER A 93 15.35 -6.88 -2.93
N ASP A 94 15.66 -7.19 -4.18
CA ASP A 94 15.50 -6.35 -5.35
C ASP A 94 14.29 -6.71 -6.24
N ASP A 95 13.54 -7.75 -5.87
CA ASP A 95 12.25 -8.07 -6.50
C ASP A 95 11.25 -6.92 -6.27
N LEU A 96 10.32 -6.74 -7.21
CA LEU A 96 9.27 -5.73 -7.12
C LEU A 96 8.08 -6.29 -6.34
N VAL A 97 7.69 -5.60 -5.26
CA VAL A 97 6.41 -5.80 -4.60
C VAL A 97 5.41 -4.80 -5.15
N ILE A 98 4.22 -5.26 -5.46
CA ILE A 98 3.04 -4.42 -5.69
C ILE A 98 2.03 -4.79 -4.61
N PHE A 99 1.52 -3.80 -3.88
CA PHE A 99 0.42 -3.97 -2.94
C PHE A 99 -0.76 -3.14 -3.41
N ALA A 100 -1.94 -3.75 -3.49
CA ALA A 100 -3.19 -3.05 -3.77
C ALA A 100 -4.30 -3.48 -2.80
N ASP A 101 -5.24 -2.59 -2.52
CA ASP A 101 -6.47 -2.93 -1.81
C ASP A 101 -7.29 -3.95 -2.60
N GLY A 102 -7.89 -4.90 -1.88
CA GLY A 102 -8.43 -6.12 -2.50
C GLY A 102 -9.87 -6.00 -2.97
N HIS A 103 -10.57 -4.94 -2.61
CA HIS A 103 -12.03 -4.87 -2.72
C HIS A 103 -12.51 -3.91 -3.80
N ASP A 104 -11.70 -2.93 -4.17
CA ASP A 104 -12.06 -1.79 -5.02
C ASP A 104 -10.97 -1.43 -6.05
N VAL A 105 -9.94 -2.27 -6.21
CA VAL A 105 -8.91 -2.12 -7.24
C VAL A 105 -9.15 -3.10 -8.39
N LEU A 106 -8.94 -2.62 -9.62
CA LEU A 106 -8.93 -3.44 -10.83
C LEU A 106 -7.61 -3.24 -11.59
N LEU A 107 -6.95 -4.34 -11.94
CA LEU A 107 -5.79 -4.32 -12.81
C LEU A 107 -6.25 -4.19 -14.28
N GLN A 108 -5.81 -3.14 -14.98
CA GLN A 108 -6.22 -2.86 -16.36
C GLN A 108 -5.12 -3.11 -17.41
N GLN A 109 -3.88 -3.30 -16.98
CA GLN A 109 -2.72 -3.46 -17.85
C GLN A 109 -1.91 -4.70 -17.46
N PRO A 110 -1.21 -5.34 -18.40
CA PRO A 110 -0.29 -6.44 -18.11
C PRO A 110 0.70 -6.08 -17.00
N LEU A 111 0.97 -7.00 -16.06
CA LEU A 111 1.96 -6.74 -15.00
C LEU A 111 3.34 -6.43 -15.57
N ALA A 112 3.70 -7.02 -16.71
CA ALA A 112 4.96 -6.74 -17.40
C ALA A 112 5.10 -5.26 -17.78
N ASP A 113 4.01 -4.59 -18.15
CA ASP A 113 4.03 -3.17 -18.52
C ASP A 113 4.20 -2.28 -17.29
N ILE A 114 3.61 -2.67 -16.15
CA ILE A 114 3.83 -2.01 -14.87
C ILE A 114 5.30 -2.12 -14.45
N VAL A 115 5.92 -3.31 -14.58
CA VAL A 115 7.35 -3.51 -14.31
C VAL A 115 8.21 -2.66 -15.22
N ALA A 116 7.88 -2.61 -16.51
CA ALA A 116 8.61 -1.82 -17.49
C ALA A 116 8.51 -0.33 -17.15
N ALA A 117 7.32 0.15 -16.78
CA ALA A 117 7.09 1.52 -16.35
C ALA A 117 7.88 1.85 -15.07
N TYR A 118 7.80 0.99 -14.06
CA TYR A 118 8.52 1.13 -12.80
C TYR A 118 10.05 1.11 -13.00
N SER A 119 10.56 0.28 -13.91
CA SER A 119 12.00 0.17 -14.18
C SER A 119 12.60 1.48 -14.75
N ARG A 120 11.76 2.38 -15.28
CA ARG A 120 12.15 3.71 -15.74
C ARG A 120 12.19 4.75 -14.61
N TRP A 121 11.64 4.45 -13.44
CA TRP A 121 11.65 5.37 -12.31
C TRP A 121 13.05 5.51 -11.69
N PRO A 122 13.57 6.74 -11.55
CA PRO A 122 14.91 6.97 -11.02
C PRO A 122 15.09 6.43 -9.60
N GLY A 123 16.13 5.63 -9.38
CA GLY A 123 16.53 5.17 -8.05
C GLY A 123 15.66 4.07 -7.43
N SER A 124 14.71 3.48 -8.18
CA SER A 124 13.82 2.41 -7.68
C SER A 124 13.17 2.76 -6.33
N PRO A 125 12.35 3.81 -6.28
CA PRO A 125 11.72 4.30 -5.05
C PRO A 125 10.65 3.35 -4.52
N TYR A 126 10.26 3.57 -3.26
CA TYR A 126 8.95 3.11 -2.81
C TYR A 126 7.90 4.10 -3.30
N LEU A 127 7.05 3.65 -4.21
CA LEU A 127 5.98 4.42 -4.82
C LEU A 127 4.67 4.19 -4.10
N ILE A 128 3.95 5.29 -3.93
CA ILE A 128 2.61 5.35 -3.35
C ILE A 128 1.74 6.08 -4.37
N SER A 129 0.52 5.59 -4.63
CA SER A 129 -0.43 6.29 -5.49
C SER A 129 -0.76 7.68 -4.95
N GLY A 130 -1.02 8.62 -5.85
CA GLY A 130 -1.60 9.91 -5.50
C GLY A 130 -3.11 9.83 -5.31
N GLU A 131 -3.67 10.76 -4.55
CA GLU A 131 -5.10 11.07 -4.52
C GLU A 131 -5.34 12.58 -4.40
N ARG A 132 -6.59 12.98 -4.63
CA ARG A 132 -7.03 14.38 -4.51
C ARG A 132 -7.27 14.81 -3.07
N ASN A 133 -7.54 13.85 -2.18
CA ASN A 133 -7.95 14.14 -0.82
C ASN A 133 -6.78 13.93 0.15
N CYS A 134 -6.50 14.91 1.01
CA CYS A 134 -5.49 14.81 2.06
C CYS A 134 -5.99 13.95 3.23
N TRP A 135 -6.40 12.70 3.01
CA TRP A 135 -6.91 11.85 4.08
C TRP A 135 -5.78 11.37 5.02
N PRO A 136 -6.01 11.24 6.35
CA PRO A 136 -7.26 11.46 7.09
C PRO A 136 -7.54 12.92 7.53
N TRP A 137 -6.77 13.91 7.06
CA TRP A 137 -6.92 15.31 7.46
C TRP A 137 -7.84 16.08 6.49
N PRO A 138 -9.08 16.40 6.88
CA PRO A 138 -10.04 16.98 5.95
C PRO A 138 -9.55 18.32 5.38
N HIS A 139 -9.72 18.49 4.06
CA HIS A 139 -9.71 19.81 3.44
C HIS A 139 -10.99 20.58 3.77
N THR A 140 -10.88 21.90 3.79
CA THR A 140 -12.02 22.82 3.76
C THR A 140 -12.49 23.11 2.33
N ASP A 141 -12.12 22.28 1.33
CA ASP A 141 -12.45 22.50 -0.08
C ASP A 141 -13.90 22.03 -0.37
N PRO A 142 -14.83 22.94 -0.69
CA PRO A 142 -16.23 22.60 -0.91
C PRO A 142 -16.49 21.70 -2.12
N SER A 143 -15.54 21.59 -3.06
CA SER A 143 -15.72 20.86 -4.32
C SER A 143 -15.61 19.33 -4.21
N HIS A 144 -15.18 18.82 -3.06
CA HIS A 144 -14.93 17.38 -2.81
C HIS A 144 -15.87 16.79 -1.75
N GLY A 145 -17.02 17.43 -1.52
CA GLY A 145 -17.94 17.15 -0.42
C GLY A 145 -17.69 18.14 0.71
N ALA A 146 -18.56 19.13 0.85
CA ALA A 146 -18.51 20.07 1.94
C ALA A 146 -18.80 19.33 3.26
N TRP A 147 -17.76 19.06 4.05
CA TRP A 147 -17.96 18.94 5.49
C TRP A 147 -18.39 20.31 5.98
N ASP A 148 -19.57 20.37 6.59
CA ASP A 148 -20.18 21.61 7.06
C ASP A 148 -19.25 22.34 8.05
N LEU A 149 -18.61 23.42 7.59
CA LEU A 149 -17.75 24.29 8.41
C LEU A 149 -18.54 25.04 9.50
N THR A 150 -19.88 25.03 9.44
CA THR A 150 -20.74 25.59 10.48
C THR A 150 -20.98 24.62 11.63
N ASP A 151 -20.71 23.33 11.44
CA ASP A 151 -20.66 22.35 12.53
C ASP A 151 -19.33 22.46 13.28
N ARG A 152 -19.22 23.56 14.04
CA ARG A 152 -18.09 23.86 14.94
C ARG A 152 -17.85 22.76 16.00
N ALA A 153 -18.74 21.78 16.11
CA ALA A 153 -18.57 20.60 16.95
C ALA A 153 -17.58 19.58 16.39
N SER A 154 -17.28 19.60 15.08
CA SER A 154 -16.53 18.54 14.38
C SER A 154 -15.08 18.93 14.03
N PHE A 155 -14.73 20.22 14.10
CA PHE A 155 -13.35 20.74 14.00
C PHE A 155 -12.75 21.03 15.39
N GLY A 156 -13.08 20.23 16.39
CA GLY A 156 -12.59 20.46 17.75
C GLY A 156 -11.08 20.29 17.83
N ASN A 157 -10.28 21.36 17.63
CA ASN A 157 -8.88 21.46 18.03
C ASN A 157 -8.10 20.14 17.88
N VAL A 158 -8.23 19.43 16.75
CA VAL A 158 -7.60 18.12 16.57
C VAL A 158 -6.14 18.36 16.17
N SER A 159 -5.38 18.98 17.06
CA SER A 159 -3.94 18.96 16.98
C SER A 159 -3.50 17.53 17.26
N TRP A 160 -3.00 16.84 16.24
CA TRP A 160 -2.41 15.53 16.44
C TRP A 160 -1.10 15.73 17.18
N THR A 161 -1.04 15.18 18.39
CA THR A 161 0.15 15.31 19.23
C THR A 161 1.05 14.12 18.95
N ILE A 162 1.97 14.29 18.02
CA ILE A 162 2.95 13.25 17.71
C ILE A 162 4.08 13.33 18.75
N ASN A 163 4.45 12.20 19.34
CA ASN A 163 5.49 12.10 20.37
C ASN A 163 5.25 13.03 21.59
N ARG A 164 4.00 13.41 21.94
CA ARG A 164 3.67 14.32 23.07
C ARG A 164 4.16 15.79 22.95
N TRP A 165 4.82 16.20 21.85
CA TRP A 165 5.41 17.55 21.75
C TRP A 165 5.13 18.30 20.44
N ILE A 166 4.85 17.60 19.33
CA ILE A 166 4.60 18.26 18.04
C ILE A 166 3.11 18.21 17.75
N LYS A 167 2.49 19.39 17.66
CA LYS A 167 1.09 19.59 17.32
C LYS A 167 1.01 20.14 15.91
N PHE A 168 0.62 19.30 14.96
CA PHE A 168 0.26 19.77 13.63
C PHE A 168 -1.24 20.00 13.54
N ALA A 169 -1.63 21.12 12.95
CA ALA A 169 -3.00 21.28 12.48
C ALA A 169 -3.19 20.43 11.22
N PRO A 170 -4.41 19.92 10.95
CA PRO A 170 -4.73 19.21 9.70
C PRO A 170 -4.23 19.94 8.43
N GLN A 171 -4.30 21.27 8.44
CA GLN A 171 -3.86 22.14 7.34
C GLN A 171 -2.35 22.08 7.07
N ASP A 172 -1.54 21.80 8.10
CA ASP A 172 -0.09 21.78 7.98
C ASP A 172 0.34 20.55 7.19
N PHE A 173 -0.27 19.38 7.44
CA PHE A 173 -0.01 18.15 6.70
C PHE A 173 -0.23 18.33 5.19
N CYS A 174 -1.36 18.92 4.81
CA CYS A 174 -1.71 19.09 3.41
C CYS A 174 -0.84 20.13 2.68
N ARG A 175 -0.12 20.99 3.41
CA ARG A 175 0.81 21.97 2.83
C ARG A 175 2.23 21.44 2.70
N MET A 176 2.56 20.34 3.38
CA MET A 176 3.93 19.80 3.38
C MET A 176 4.29 19.11 2.06
N ILE A 177 3.30 18.58 1.34
CA ILE A 177 3.54 18.00 0.03
C ILE A 177 3.37 19.10 -1.02
N ARG A 178 4.44 19.34 -1.77
CA ARG A 178 4.38 20.23 -2.92
C ARG A 178 3.61 19.52 -4.03
N ALA A 179 2.49 20.11 -4.43
CA ALA A 179 1.76 19.65 -5.60
C ALA A 179 2.61 19.84 -6.86
N ASP A 180 2.84 18.74 -7.58
CA ASP A 180 3.40 18.70 -8.93
C ASP A 180 2.47 18.00 -9.93
N GLY A 181 1.38 17.37 -9.45
CA GLY A 181 0.34 16.76 -10.27
C GLY A 181 -1.09 16.94 -9.71
N PRO A 182 -2.10 16.40 -10.43
CA PRO A 182 -3.50 16.47 -10.02
C PRO A 182 -3.86 15.64 -8.78
N TYR A 183 -2.99 14.73 -8.34
CA TYR A 183 -3.22 13.83 -7.20
C TYR A 183 -2.12 14.00 -6.13
N PRO A 184 -2.05 15.16 -5.44
CA PRO A 184 -0.87 15.52 -4.66
C PRO A 184 -0.70 14.77 -3.34
N PHE A 185 -1.71 14.05 -2.86
CA PHE A 185 -1.68 13.41 -1.55
C PHE A 185 -1.45 11.91 -1.66
N PRO A 186 -0.77 11.27 -0.70
CA PRO A 186 -0.51 9.84 -0.76
C PRO A 186 -1.77 9.06 -0.43
N ASN A 187 -2.12 8.13 -1.31
CA ASN A 187 -3.10 7.08 -1.10
C ASN A 187 -2.37 5.75 -0.95
N ILE A 188 -2.58 5.06 0.17
CA ILE A 188 -1.87 3.82 0.49
C ILE A 188 -2.60 2.55 0.00
N GLY A 189 -3.74 2.73 -0.67
CA GLY A 189 -4.48 1.64 -1.32
C GLY A 189 -3.74 1.05 -2.51
N LEU A 190 -2.74 1.75 -3.06
CA LEU A 190 -1.79 1.19 -4.02
C LEU A 190 -0.35 1.66 -3.69
N SER A 191 0.57 0.71 -3.63
CA SER A 191 2.00 1.01 -3.50
C SER A 191 2.87 -0.04 -4.18
N MET A 192 4.08 0.33 -4.56
CA MET A 192 5.03 -0.60 -5.15
C MET A 192 6.49 -0.21 -4.88
N GLY A 193 7.38 -1.18 -4.81
CA GLY A 193 8.80 -0.92 -4.65
C GLY A 193 9.62 -2.19 -4.45
N PRO A 194 10.96 -2.09 -4.36
CA PRO A 194 11.79 -3.26 -4.11
C PRO A 194 11.47 -3.83 -2.73
N VAL A 195 11.48 -5.15 -2.57
CA VAL A 195 11.19 -5.85 -1.29
C VAL A 195 11.92 -5.20 -0.11
N SER A 196 13.22 -4.90 -0.28
CA SER A 196 14.03 -4.25 0.76
C SER A 196 13.51 -2.89 1.21
N ARG A 197 13.05 -2.05 0.27
CA ARG A 197 12.47 -0.74 0.56
C ARG A 197 11.10 -0.87 1.19
N VAL A 198 10.26 -1.76 0.65
CA VAL A 198 8.91 -2.01 1.17
C VAL A 198 8.98 -2.46 2.63
N ILE A 199 9.84 -3.43 2.96
CA ILE A 199 10.02 -3.90 4.35
C ILE A 199 10.44 -2.75 5.28
N GLU A 200 11.39 -1.92 4.86
CA GLU A 200 11.86 -0.82 5.72
C GLU A 200 10.76 0.24 5.94
N VAL A 201 10.00 0.61 4.91
CA VAL A 201 8.86 1.52 5.04
C VAL A 201 7.80 0.93 5.97
N LEU A 202 7.45 -0.35 5.80
CA LEU A 202 6.48 -1.02 6.64
C LEU A 202 6.94 -1.11 8.10
N ARG A 203 8.21 -1.36 8.38
CA ARG A 203 8.75 -1.35 9.75
C ARG A 203 8.57 0.01 10.42
N ARG A 204 8.80 1.11 9.68
CA ARG A 204 8.58 2.47 10.22
C ARG A 204 7.09 2.77 10.41
N ASN A 205 6.25 2.38 9.45
CA ASN A 205 4.81 2.56 9.52
C ASN A 205 4.22 1.78 10.71
N ASN A 206 4.53 0.49 10.81
CA ASN A 206 4.03 -0.40 11.85
C ASN A 206 4.49 0.01 13.24
N LYS A 207 5.72 0.53 13.38
CA LYS A 207 6.16 1.13 14.64
C LYS A 207 5.26 2.29 15.07
N ILE A 208 4.95 3.21 14.15
CA ILE A 208 4.09 4.37 14.42
C ILE A 208 2.66 3.94 14.75
N VAL A 209 2.11 3.02 13.99
CA VAL A 209 0.81 2.38 14.24
C VAL A 209 0.70 1.87 15.68
N LEU A 210 1.70 1.11 16.13
CA LEU A 210 1.68 0.46 17.45
C LEU A 210 1.92 1.45 18.59
N GLU A 211 2.61 2.57 18.33
CA GLU A 211 2.97 3.57 19.34
C GLU A 211 1.94 4.70 19.47
N GLU A 212 1.28 5.10 18.38
CA GLU A 212 0.52 6.36 18.30
C GLU A 212 -0.99 6.16 18.07
N ASP A 213 -1.48 4.92 17.95
CA ASP A 213 -2.91 4.59 17.71
C ASP A 213 -3.54 5.36 16.55
N VAL A 214 -2.85 5.30 15.39
CA VAL A 214 -3.24 6.01 14.18
C VAL A 214 -3.68 5.03 13.09
N ASN A 215 -4.53 5.47 12.17
CA ASN A 215 -4.84 4.66 10.98
C ASN A 215 -3.59 4.51 10.08
N ASP A 216 -3.61 3.51 9.21
CA ASP A 216 -2.52 3.17 8.27
C ASP A 216 -2.04 4.35 7.41
N GLN A 217 -2.96 5.11 6.80
CA GLN A 217 -2.59 6.23 5.94
C GLN A 217 -1.98 7.37 6.76
N GLY A 218 -2.56 7.67 7.92
CA GLY A 218 -2.03 8.63 8.89
C GLY A 218 -0.62 8.24 9.34
N ALA A 219 -0.39 6.97 9.67
CA ALA A 219 0.96 6.45 9.94
C ALA A 219 1.90 6.62 8.74
N MET A 220 1.43 6.34 7.52
CA MET A 220 2.26 6.46 6.32
C MET A 220 2.67 7.91 6.07
N TRP A 221 1.75 8.85 6.28
CA TRP A 221 2.07 10.27 6.25
C TRP A 221 3.17 10.64 7.24
N LEU A 222 3.11 10.12 8.48
CA LEU A 222 4.19 10.33 9.45
C LEU A 222 5.52 9.74 8.97
N VAL A 223 5.50 8.59 8.29
CA VAL A 223 6.70 8.00 7.66
C VAL A 223 7.22 8.90 6.54
N ILE A 224 6.36 9.37 5.63
CA ILE A 224 6.74 10.26 4.52
C ILE A 224 7.40 11.53 5.06
N MET A 225 6.77 12.20 6.01
CA MET A 225 7.31 13.44 6.57
C MET A 225 8.67 13.26 7.25
N ARG A 226 8.90 12.13 7.92
CA ARG A 226 10.13 11.88 8.68
C ARG A 226 11.23 11.26 7.83
N HIS A 227 10.88 10.46 6.83
CA HIS A 227 11.78 9.50 6.21
C HIS A 227 11.72 9.45 4.68
N ALA A 228 10.93 10.30 3.98
CA ALA A 228 10.81 10.20 2.52
C ALA A 228 12.15 10.26 1.78
N LEU A 229 13.04 11.19 2.15
CA LEU A 229 14.36 11.30 1.53
C LEU A 229 15.26 10.10 1.85
N GLU A 230 15.26 9.64 3.10
CA GLU A 230 16.05 8.48 3.58
C GLU A 230 15.61 7.19 2.85
N LEU A 231 14.30 6.99 2.76
CA LEU A 231 13.69 5.77 2.24
C LEU A 231 13.41 5.82 0.74
N ASN A 232 13.71 6.96 0.08
CA ASN A 232 13.35 7.23 -1.31
C ASN A 232 11.85 6.93 -1.57
N ILE A 233 10.98 7.51 -0.74
CA ILE A 233 9.53 7.43 -0.93
C ILE A 233 9.12 8.51 -1.91
N GLN A 234 8.32 8.15 -2.91
CA GLN A 234 7.77 9.08 -3.88
C GLN A 234 6.26 8.83 -4.03
N ILE A 235 5.52 9.91 -4.29
CA ILE A 235 4.09 9.87 -4.55
C ILE A 235 3.92 10.06 -6.05
N ASP A 236 3.23 9.13 -6.71
CA ASP A 236 2.86 9.31 -8.11
C ASP A 236 1.66 10.25 -8.18
N GLN A 237 1.92 11.55 -8.34
CA GLN A 237 0.86 12.57 -8.39
C GLN A 237 0.12 12.64 -9.73
N HIS A 238 0.49 11.79 -10.70
CA HIS A 238 -0.03 11.81 -12.07
C HIS A 238 -0.83 10.58 -12.46
N ALA A 239 -0.75 9.50 -11.68
CA ALA A 239 -1.54 8.30 -11.85
C ALA A 239 -2.67 8.24 -10.81
N GLU A 240 -3.88 7.92 -11.28
CA GLU A 240 -5.04 7.52 -10.45
C GLU A 240 -5.07 6.00 -10.31
#